data_AF-A0A645J7E8-F1
#
_entry.id   AF-A0A645J7E8-F1
#
_cell.length_a   1.000
_cell.length_b   1.000
_cell.length_c   1.000
_cell.angle_alpha   90.00
_cell.angle_beta   90.00
_cell.angle_gamma   90.00
#
_symmetry.space_group_name_H-M   'P 1'
#
loop_
_entity.id
_entity.type
_entity.pdbx_description
1 polymer ?
#
loop_
_entity_poly.entity_id
_entity_poly.type
_entity_poly.pdbx_seq_one_letter_code
_entity_poly.pdbx_strand_id
1 'polypeptide(L)'
;MRNAYRDFRVDRIKKLFVVDQHFQKTHPPIEMIIRQMYESKSLCKVAIRLKKGNNYEIVKKKCALGFLEEKDLGDTIEIVLMADSLPILGKLLFLCGKDVEVLYPSKLKTIILQYAAEIAQKYLNA
;
A
#
# COMPACT_ATOMS: atom_id res chain seq x y z
N MET A 1 3.71 18.47 -16.92
CA MET A 1 2.25 18.38 -16.69
C MET A 1 1.88 19.04 -15.36
N ARG A 2 1.32 20.26 -15.36
CA ARG A 2 0.92 21.02 -14.15
C ARG A 2 -0.60 21.29 -14.03
N ASN A 3 -1.42 20.82 -14.98
CA ASN A 3 -2.84 21.19 -15.09
C ASN A 3 -3.83 20.22 -14.42
N ALA A 4 -3.34 19.18 -13.74
CA ALA A 4 -4.16 18.20 -13.04
C ALA A 4 -4.23 18.49 -11.54
N TYR A 5 -5.31 18.05 -10.88
CA TYR A 5 -5.45 18.15 -9.43
C TYR A 5 -4.31 17.41 -8.70
N ARG A 6 -3.95 17.93 -7.52
CA ARG A 6 -2.90 17.41 -6.65
C ARG A 6 -3.36 17.50 -5.21
N ASP A 7 -3.03 16.47 -4.45
CA ASP A 7 -3.06 16.49 -3.00
C ASP A 7 -1.68 16.90 -2.48
N PHE A 8 -1.66 17.77 -1.47
CA PHE A 8 -0.45 18.17 -0.77
C PHE A 8 -0.60 17.80 0.69
N ARG A 9 0.44 17.17 1.24
CA ARG A 9 0.48 16.97 2.69
C ARG A 9 0.72 18.32 3.38
N VAL A 10 -0.19 18.68 4.28
CA VAL A 10 -0.15 19.96 5.01
C VAL A 10 1.14 20.13 5.79
N ASP A 11 1.65 19.06 6.40
CA ASP A 11 2.90 19.05 7.19
C ASP A 11 4.17 19.31 6.36
N ARG A 12 4.09 19.24 5.02
CA ARG A 12 5.22 19.50 4.11
C ARG A 12 5.19 20.89 3.49
N ILE A 13 4.19 21.72 3.80
CA ILE A 13 4.08 23.09 3.27
C ILE A 13 5.04 24.00 4.05
N LYS A 14 6.08 24.50 3.38
CA LYS A 14 7.07 25.41 4.02
C LYS A 14 6.55 26.83 4.21
N LYS A 15 5.87 27.38 3.20
CA LYS A 15 5.34 28.74 3.17
C LYS A 15 4.10 28.78 2.28
N LEU A 16 3.10 29.57 2.67
CA LEU A 16 1.89 29.86 1.91
C LEU A 16 1.70 31.38 1.90
N PHE A 17 1.49 31.97 0.73
CA PHE A 17 1.26 33.40 0.58
C PHE A 17 -0.04 33.64 -0.18
N VAL A 18 -0.83 34.60 0.28
CA VAL A 18 -1.96 35.11 -0.49
C VAL A 18 -1.39 36.05 -1.55
N VAL A 19 -1.86 35.91 -2.78
CA VAL A 19 -1.48 36.74 -3.93
C VAL A 19 -2.73 37.43 -4.47
N ASP A 20 -2.57 38.59 -5.11
CA ASP A 20 -3.69 39.34 -5.71
C ASP A 20 -4.24 38.69 -7.00
N GLN A 21 -3.77 37.49 -7.34
CA GLN A 21 -4.25 36.72 -8.47
C GLN A 21 -5.52 35.94 -8.12
N HIS A 22 -6.58 36.19 -8.87
CA HIS A 22 -7.86 35.51 -8.71
C HIS A 22 -8.00 34.38 -9.74
N PHE A 23 -8.53 33.24 -9.31
CA PHE A 23 -8.79 32.09 -10.17
C PHE A 23 -10.28 31.75 -10.11
N GLN A 24 -10.94 31.73 -11.26
CA GLN A 24 -12.33 31.27 -11.38
C GLN A 24 -12.34 30.01 -12.22
N LYS A 25 -12.62 28.86 -11.58
CA LYS A 25 -12.67 27.56 -12.25
C LYS A 25 -13.83 26.75 -11.70
N THR A 26 -14.61 26.14 -12.58
CA THR A 26 -15.59 25.14 -12.18
C THR A 26 -14.85 23.84 -11.87
N HIS A 27 -14.90 23.43 -10.61
CA HIS A 27 -14.28 22.19 -10.15
C HIS A 27 -15.30 21.05 -10.23
N PRO A 28 -14.90 19.84 -10.66
CA PRO A 28 -15.75 18.66 -10.52
C PRO A 28 -15.95 18.33 -9.04
N PRO A 29 -17.00 17.55 -8.69
CA PRO A 29 -17.22 17.06 -7.33
C PRO A 29 -15.96 16.42 -6.75
N ILE A 30 -15.74 16.61 -5.45
CA ILE A 30 -14.53 16.15 -4.77
C ILE A 30 -14.36 14.63 -4.88
N GLU A 31 -15.46 13.89 -4.88
CA GLU A 31 -15.50 12.44 -5.04
C GLU A 31 -14.90 12.01 -6.39
N MET A 32 -15.17 12.75 -7.46
CA MET A 32 -14.60 12.48 -8.78
C MET A 32 -13.10 12.76 -8.80
N ILE A 33 -12.65 13.84 -8.15
CA ILE A 33 -11.23 14.19 -8.05
C ILE A 33 -10.47 13.10 -7.29
N ILE A 34 -11.00 12.68 -6.14
CA ILE A 34 -10.46 11.59 -5.32
C ILE A 34 -10.38 10.30 -6.15
N ARG A 35 -11.46 9.94 -6.84
CA ARG A 35 -11.51 8.76 -7.70
C ARG A 35 -10.43 8.79 -8.80
N GLN A 36 -10.28 9.91 -9.50
CA GLN A 36 -9.23 10.07 -10.52
C GLN A 36 -7.81 9.94 -9.94
N MET A 37 -7.57 10.46 -8.73
CA MET A 37 -6.29 10.31 -8.06
C MET A 37 -5.96 8.83 -7.78
N TYR A 38 -6.95 8.05 -7.38
CA TYR A 38 -6.79 6.61 -7.15
C TYR A 38 -6.73 5.78 -8.44
N GLU A 39 -7.55 6.09 -9.45
CA GLU A 39 -7.55 5.40 -10.75
C GLU A 39 -6.25 5.59 -11.53
N SER A 40 -5.54 6.70 -11.31
CA SER A 40 -4.23 6.94 -11.91
C SER A 40 -3.12 6.03 -11.36
N LYS A 41 -3.35 5.37 -10.21
CA LYS A 41 -2.42 4.40 -9.65
C LYS A 41 -2.69 3.02 -10.25
N SER A 42 -1.63 2.39 -10.76
CA SER A 42 -1.68 0.96 -11.12
C SER A 42 -1.76 0.13 -9.84
N LEU A 43 -2.99 -0.11 -9.37
CA LEU A 43 -3.25 -0.93 -8.21
C LEU A 43 -3.20 -2.41 -8.61
N CYS A 44 -2.48 -3.21 -7.81
CA CYS A 44 -2.40 -4.65 -7.98
C CYS A 44 -3.26 -5.34 -6.93
N LYS A 45 -4.14 -6.25 -7.36
CA LYS A 45 -4.88 -7.12 -6.44
C LYS A 45 -3.90 -8.10 -5.80
N VAL A 46 -3.97 -8.25 -4.48
CA VAL A 46 -3.14 -9.12 -3.68
C VAL A 46 -4.02 -9.97 -2.78
N ALA A 47 -3.69 -11.25 -2.65
CA ALA A 47 -4.28 -12.16 -1.69
C ALA A 47 -3.18 -12.74 -0.78
N ILE A 48 -3.38 -12.64 0.53
CA ILE A 48 -2.45 -13.15 1.54
C ILE A 48 -3.22 -13.93 2.60
N ARG A 49 -2.55 -14.87 3.25
CA ARG A 49 -3.03 -15.54 4.46
C ARG A 49 -2.12 -15.18 5.62
N LEU A 50 -2.70 -14.82 6.75
CA LEU A 50 -1.99 -14.39 7.95
C LEU A 50 -2.47 -15.20 9.14
N LYS A 51 -1.57 -15.57 10.04
CA LYS A 51 -1.95 -16.04 11.37
C LYS A 51 -2.65 -14.90 12.13
N LYS A 52 -3.73 -15.22 12.85
CA LYS A 52 -4.40 -14.25 13.72
C LYS A 52 -3.42 -13.74 14.79
N GLY A 53 -3.52 -12.45 15.12
CA GLY A 53 -2.70 -11.79 16.13
C GLY A 53 -2.06 -10.49 15.64
N ASN A 54 -0.90 -10.16 16.18
CA ASN A 54 -0.27 -8.85 15.95
C ASN A 54 0.05 -8.56 14.48
N ASN A 55 0.49 -9.57 13.72
CA ASN A 55 0.81 -9.42 12.30
C ASN A 55 -0.43 -9.05 11.46
N TYR A 56 -1.57 -9.70 11.73
CA TYR A 56 -2.85 -9.34 11.14
C TYR A 56 -3.22 -7.87 11.44
N GLU A 57 -3.14 -7.45 12.70
CA GLU A 57 -3.47 -6.08 13.10
C GLU A 57 -2.56 -5.02 12.46
N ILE A 58 -1.26 -5.32 12.33
CA ILE A 58 -0.30 -4.45 11.66
C ILE A 58 -0.67 -4.30 10.18
N VAL A 59 -0.93 -5.41 9.48
CA VAL A 59 -1.30 -5.38 8.06
C VAL A 59 -2.64 -4.67 7.87
N LYS A 60 -3.63 -4.95 8.72
CA LYS A 60 -4.93 -4.28 8.70
C LYS A 60 -4.82 -2.77 8.79
N LYS A 61 -4.03 -2.27 9.75
CA LYS A 61 -3.81 -0.84 9.93
C LYS A 61 -3.02 -0.21 8.78
N LYS A 62 -1.96 -0.88 8.31
CA LYS A 62 -1.07 -0.33 7.27
C LYS A 62 -1.67 -0.36 5.87
N CYS A 63 -2.56 -1.31 5.59
CA CYS A 63 -3.19 -1.49 4.29
C CYS A 63 -4.66 -1.10 4.26
N ALA A 64 -5.19 -0.43 5.30
CA ALA A 64 -6.61 -0.13 5.49
C ALA A 64 -7.32 0.40 4.24
N LEU A 65 -6.70 1.32 3.50
CA LEU A 65 -7.26 1.93 2.28
C LEU A 65 -7.36 0.97 1.07
N GLY A 66 -6.72 -0.19 1.14
CA GLY A 66 -6.70 -1.19 0.09
C GLY A 66 -7.55 -2.42 0.38
N PHE A 67 -8.11 -2.61 1.58
CA PHE A 67 -8.85 -3.83 1.92
C PHE A 67 -10.10 -4.01 1.07
N LEU A 68 -10.29 -5.22 0.53
CA LEU A 68 -11.46 -5.61 -0.25
C LEU A 68 -12.28 -6.68 0.46
N GLU A 69 -11.64 -7.76 0.88
CA GLU A 69 -12.31 -8.92 1.45
C GLU A 69 -11.48 -9.54 2.57
N GLU A 70 -12.16 -10.15 3.53
CA GLU A 70 -11.57 -10.89 4.63
C GLU A 70 -12.34 -12.18 4.86
N LYS A 71 -11.61 -13.30 4.99
CA LYS A 71 -12.19 -14.61 5.26
C LYS A 71 -11.49 -15.24 6.46
N ASP A 72 -12.27 -15.47 7.51
CA ASP A 72 -11.83 -16.17 8.71
C ASP A 72 -11.76 -17.68 8.44
N LEU A 73 -10.60 -18.29 8.73
CA LEU A 73 -10.34 -19.73 8.60
C LEU A 73 -9.99 -20.38 9.95
N GLY A 74 -10.40 -19.78 11.07
CA GLY A 74 -10.07 -20.25 12.42
C GLY A 74 -8.76 -19.63 12.91
N ASP A 75 -7.63 -20.31 12.73
CA ASP A 75 -6.32 -19.83 13.22
C ASP A 75 -5.67 -18.79 12.30
N THR A 76 -6.14 -18.73 11.05
CA THR A 76 -5.64 -17.82 10.02
C THR A 76 -6.77 -17.01 9.41
N ILE A 77 -6.41 -15.89 8.79
CA ILE A 77 -7.31 -15.02 8.05
C ILE A 77 -6.73 -14.85 6.65
N GLU A 78 -7.56 -15.04 5.63
CA GLU A 78 -7.26 -14.64 4.27
C GLU A 78 -7.75 -13.23 4.01
N ILE A 79 -6.89 -12.42 3.39
CA ILE A 79 -7.16 -11.01 3.09
C ILE A 79 -6.94 -10.80 1.60
N VAL A 80 -7.89 -10.12 0.98
CA VAL A 80 -7.76 -9.60 -0.37
C VAL A 80 -7.68 -8.08 -0.29
N LEU A 81 -6.66 -7.49 -0.92
CA LEU A 81 -6.44 -6.04 -0.91
C LEU A 81 -5.90 -5.53 -2.25
N MET A 82 -6.04 -4.22 -2.49
CA MET A 82 -5.39 -3.49 -3.56
C MET A 82 -4.12 -2.83 -3.03
N ALA A 83 -2.98 -3.15 -3.65
CA ALA A 83 -1.67 -2.59 -3.32
C ALA A 83 -1.20 -1.66 -4.45
N ASP A 84 -0.76 -0.45 -4.11
CA ASP A 84 -0.16 0.48 -5.08
C ASP A 84 1.35 0.24 -5.28
N SER A 85 1.97 -0.59 -4.44
CA SER A 85 3.38 -0.97 -4.54
C SER A 85 3.65 -2.34 -3.93
N LEU A 86 3.90 -3.33 -4.79
CA LEU A 86 4.31 -4.68 -4.36
C LEU A 86 5.65 -4.69 -3.57
N PRO A 87 6.68 -3.90 -3.92
CA PRO A 87 7.90 -3.83 -3.12
C PRO A 87 7.68 -3.34 -1.68
N ILE A 88 6.87 -2.29 -1.48
CA ILE A 88 6.58 -1.75 -0.14
C ILE A 88 5.78 -2.78 0.67
N LEU A 89 4.76 -3.38 0.06
CA LEU A 89 4.00 -4.45 0.70
C LEU A 89 4.89 -5.65 1.03
N GLY A 90 5.77 -6.05 0.10
CA GLY A 90 6.71 -7.15 0.31
C GLY A 90 7.59 -6.95 1.54
N LYS A 91 8.07 -5.73 1.80
CA LYS A 91 8.82 -5.42 3.03
C LYS A 91 7.97 -5.57 4.28
N LEU A 92 6.72 -5.10 4.25
CA LEU A 92 5.79 -5.26 5.37
C LEU A 92 5.53 -6.74 5.68
N LEU A 93 5.26 -7.54 4.66
CA LEU A 93 5.01 -8.97 4.82
C LEU A 93 6.28 -9.71 5.25
N PHE A 94 7.45 -9.33 4.74
CA PHE A 94 8.72 -9.88 5.19
C PHE A 94 8.93 -9.71 6.70
N LEU A 95 8.51 -8.57 7.28
CA LEU A 95 8.55 -8.34 8.74
C LEU A 95 7.60 -9.25 9.53
N CYS A 96 6.52 -9.72 8.92
CA CYS A 96 5.62 -10.70 9.53
C CYS A 96 6.24 -12.11 9.62
N GLY A 97 7.37 -12.34 8.95
CA GLY A 97 8.13 -13.58 9.03
C GLY A 97 7.32 -14.80 8.55
N LYS A 98 7.32 -15.86 9.36
CA LYS A 98 6.69 -17.14 9.01
C LYS A 98 5.15 -17.17 9.14
N ASP A 99 4.56 -16.13 9.73
CA ASP A 99 3.12 -16.07 9.99
C ASP A 99 2.32 -15.52 8.80
N VAL A 100 2.98 -15.31 7.65
CA VAL A 100 2.36 -14.82 6.42
C VAL A 100 2.65 -15.73 5.24
N GLU A 101 1.63 -15.92 4.42
CA GLU A 101 1.70 -16.64 3.15
C GLU A 101 1.13 -15.74 2.03
N VAL A 102 1.85 -15.62 0.93
CA VAL A 102 1.36 -14.91 -0.27
C VAL A 102 0.64 -15.90 -1.17
N LEU A 103 -0.66 -15.70 -1.35
CA LEU A 103 -1.50 -16.51 -2.23
C LEU A 103 -1.49 -15.97 -3.67
N TYR A 104 -1.48 -14.64 -3.83
CA TYR A 104 -1.42 -13.96 -5.12
C TYR A 104 -0.93 -12.51 -4.97
N PRO A 105 -0.21 -11.92 -5.95
CA PRO A 105 0.37 -12.55 -7.14
C PRO A 105 1.70 -13.25 -6.84
N SER A 106 2.10 -14.19 -7.70
CA SER A 106 3.42 -14.85 -7.60
C SER A 106 4.58 -13.86 -7.58
N LYS A 107 4.46 -12.74 -8.30
CA LYS A 107 5.44 -11.65 -8.30
C LYS A 107 5.74 -11.11 -6.89
N LEU A 108 4.74 -11.03 -6.01
CA LEU A 108 4.95 -10.57 -4.64
C LEU A 108 5.76 -11.59 -3.83
N LYS A 109 5.54 -12.89 -4.04
CA LYS A 109 6.35 -13.96 -3.46
C LYS A 109 7.81 -13.86 -3.92
N THR A 110 8.05 -13.62 -5.21
CA THR A 110 9.42 -13.41 -5.76
C THR A 110 10.13 -12.23 -5.08
N ILE A 111 9.42 -11.12 -4.87
CA ILE A 111 9.97 -9.94 -4.19
C ILE A 111 10.40 -10.27 -2.76
N ILE A 112 9.57 -10.97 -1.98
CA ILE A 112 9.89 -11.35 -0.60
C ILE A 112 11.08 -12.32 -0.56
N LEU A 113 11.13 -13.27 -1.49
CA LEU A 113 12.27 -14.20 -1.62
C LEU A 113 13.58 -13.45 -1.90
N GLN A 114 13.54 -12.42 -2.73
CA GLN A 114 14.72 -11.58 -2.98
C GLN A 114 15.21 -10.91 -1.69
N TYR A 115 14.32 -10.32 -0.89
CA TYR A 115 14.69 -9.70 0.39
C TYR A 115 15.28 -10.71 1.38
N ALA A 116 14.69 -11.91 1.45
CA ALA A 116 15.23 -12.99 2.28
C ALA A 116 16.63 -13.41 1.83
N ALA A 117 16.85 -13.54 0.51
CA ALA A 117 18.14 -13.91 -0.06
C ALA A 117 19.21 -12.84 0.20
N GLU A 118 18.90 -11.56 0.04
CA GLU A 118 19.81 -10.44 0.32
C GLU A 118 20.26 -10.44 1.79
N ILE A 119 19.33 -10.67 2.72
CA ILE A 119 19.66 -10.75 4.16
C ILE A 119 20.45 -12.03 4.47
N ALA A 120 20.03 -13.18 3.95
CA ALA A 120 20.74 -14.44 4.15
C ALA A 120 22.17 -14.36 3.64
N GLN A 121 22.38 -13.80 2.44
CA GLN A 121 23.72 -13.60 1.86
C GLN A 121 24.62 -12.76 2.76
N LYS A 122 24.08 -11.73 3.42
CA LYS A 122 24.84 -10.87 4.33
C LYS A 122 25.30 -11.60 5.60
N TYR A 123 24.47 -12.46 6.17
CA TYR A 123 24.74 -13.08 7.49
C TYR A 123 25.31 -14.50 7.41
N LEU A 124 25.12 -15.21 6.29
CA LEU A 124 25.66 -16.55 6.08
C LEU A 124 27.04 -16.56 5.39
N ASN A 125 27.39 -15.49 4.68
CA ASN A 125 28.71 -15.31 4.06
C ASN A 125 29.61 -14.37 4.89
N ALA A 126 29.30 -14.18 6.17
CA ALA A 126 30.09 -13.40 7.12
C ALA A 126 30.80 -14.32 8.12
#